data_AF-A1S138-F1
#
_entry.id   AF-A1S138-F1
#
_cell.length_a   1.000
_cell.length_b   1.000
_cell.length_c   1.000
_cell.angle_alpha   90.00
_cell.angle_beta   90.00
_cell.angle_gamma   90.00
#
_symmetry.space_group_name_H-M   'P 1'
#
loop_
_entity.id
_entity.type
_entity.pdbx_description
1 polymer ?
#
loop_
_entity_poly.entity_id
_entity_poly.type
_entity_poly.pdbx_seq_one_letter_code
_entity_poly.pdbx_strand_id
1 'polypeptide(L)'
;MPEASTKNVLLRGVDGEAYGELSRAAKRMGVSVGYLASQAFKVFLALLDAGPQLAGFKGDLPGFIGRALAVEKRRKPVFIRHVGRLVLSREDLEKVDGSLFIFGVGELVFDPSVDTKLFEEKVLRIVDCGKVVIHRGLDKLAVLSKSLFIGEIQEVL
;
A
#
# COMPACT_ATOMS: atom_id res chain seq x y z
N MET A 1 3.46 4.60 -20.27
CA MET A 1 3.71 4.66 -18.81
C MET A 1 4.27 6.04 -18.51
N PRO A 2 3.69 6.85 -17.61
CA PRO A 2 4.37 8.08 -17.21
C PRO A 2 5.68 7.66 -16.53
N GLU A 3 6.82 8.15 -17.02
CA GLU A 3 8.10 7.96 -16.35
C GLU A 3 7.96 8.42 -14.89
N ALA A 4 8.32 7.55 -13.94
CA ALA A 4 8.50 7.95 -12.57
C ALA A 4 9.67 8.94 -12.53
N SER A 5 9.38 10.25 -12.64
CA SER A 5 10.42 11.28 -12.65
C SER A 5 11.17 11.26 -11.31
N THR A 6 12.37 10.68 -11.31
CA THR A 6 13.28 10.76 -10.17
C THR A 6 13.73 12.21 -10.03
N LYS A 7 13.30 12.87 -8.96
CA LYS A 7 13.71 14.24 -8.64
C LYS A 7 14.89 14.22 -7.69
N ASN A 8 15.85 15.12 -7.91
CA ASN A 8 16.91 15.38 -6.92
C ASN A 8 16.30 16.14 -5.74
N VAL A 9 16.25 15.52 -4.57
CA VAL A 9 15.67 16.08 -3.35
C VAL A 9 16.73 16.18 -2.26
N LEU A 10 16.88 17.36 -1.66
CA LEU A 10 17.68 17.56 -0.45
C LEU A 10 16.77 17.57 0.77
N LEU A 11 16.87 16.55 1.62
CA LEU A 11 16.20 16.50 2.92
C LEU A 11 17.14 17.08 3.97
N ARG A 12 16.76 18.19 4.59
CA ARG A 12 17.53 18.85 5.67
C ARG A 12 17.00 18.42 7.04
N GLY A 13 17.90 18.32 8.02
CA GLY A 13 17.53 17.98 9.41
C GLY A 13 17.13 16.52 9.61
N VAL A 14 17.61 15.61 8.76
CA VAL A 14 17.45 14.17 8.99
C VAL A 14 18.36 13.75 10.14
N ASP A 15 17.82 13.03 11.11
CA ASP A 15 18.61 12.44 12.19
C ASP A 15 19.69 11.49 11.63
N GLY A 16 20.91 11.63 12.12
CA GLY A 16 22.08 10.92 11.59
C GLY A 16 22.04 9.42 11.85
N GLU A 17 21.50 9.00 13.00
CA GLU A 17 21.37 7.58 13.36
C GLU A 17 20.29 6.91 12.53
N ALA A 18 19.12 7.54 12.40
CA ALA A 18 18.03 7.06 11.56
C ALA A 18 18.46 6.91 10.08
N TYR A 19 19.20 7.90 9.55
CA TYR A 19 19.76 7.79 8.21
C TYR A 19 20.79 6.65 8.10
N GLY A 20 21.64 6.47 9.11
CA GLY A 20 22.63 5.41 9.17
C GLY A 20 21.99 4.00 9.18
N GLU A 21 20.90 3.80 9.92
CA GLU A 21 20.11 2.56 9.91
C GLU A 21 19.46 2.31 8.54
N LEU A 22 18.81 3.32 7.97
CA LEU A 22 18.19 3.23 6.64
C LEU A 22 19.21 2.87 5.56
N SER A 23 20.38 3.52 5.59
CA SER A 23 21.47 3.29 4.62
C SER A 23 22.03 1.88 4.72
N ARG A 24 22.25 1.37 5.94
CA ARG A 24 22.68 -0.02 6.18
C ARG A 24 21.63 -1.02 5.70
N ALA A 25 20.35 -0.76 5.95
CA ALA A 25 19.25 -1.59 5.46
C ALA A 25 19.23 -1.63 3.92
N ALA A 26 19.33 -0.48 3.25
CA ALA A 26 19.36 -0.40 1.79
C ALA A 26 20.54 -1.20 1.20
N LYS A 27 21.74 -1.07 1.81
CA LYS A 27 22.93 -1.82 1.40
C LYS A 27 22.73 -3.34 1.54
N ARG A 28 22.16 -3.82 2.65
CA ARG A 28 21.86 -5.26 2.83
C ARG A 28 20.87 -5.78 1.80
N MET A 29 19.94 -4.94 1.35
CA MET A 29 18.91 -5.28 0.37
C MET A 29 19.37 -5.12 -1.08
N GLY A 30 20.60 -4.63 -1.33
CA GLY A 30 21.11 -4.41 -2.68
C GLY A 30 20.39 -3.29 -3.45
N VAL A 31 19.76 -2.35 -2.74
CA VAL A 31 19.01 -1.22 -3.34
C VAL A 31 19.64 0.11 -2.96
N SER A 32 19.30 1.18 -3.70
CA SER A 32 19.75 2.53 -3.35
C SER A 32 19.03 3.06 -2.11
N VAL A 33 19.70 3.94 -1.35
CA VAL A 33 19.10 4.61 -0.18
C VAL A 33 17.87 5.42 -0.60
N GLY A 34 17.95 6.10 -1.75
CA GLY A 34 16.82 6.85 -2.30
C GLY A 34 15.61 5.96 -2.64
N TYR A 35 15.84 4.75 -3.14
CA TYR A 35 14.77 3.79 -3.38
C TYR A 35 14.11 3.38 -2.06
N LEU A 36 14.87 2.93 -1.07
CA LEU A 36 14.32 2.50 0.22
C LEU A 36 13.61 3.65 0.94
N ALA A 37 14.17 4.87 0.91
CA ALA A 37 13.52 6.07 1.44
C ALA A 37 12.17 6.33 0.73
N SER A 38 12.14 6.24 -0.59
CA SER A 38 10.90 6.42 -1.37
C SER A 38 9.84 5.39 -0.98
N GLN A 39 10.23 4.12 -0.82
CA GLN A 39 9.33 3.06 -0.38
C GLN A 39 8.80 3.32 1.04
N ALA A 40 9.68 3.75 1.96
CA ALA A 40 9.30 4.11 3.32
C ALA A 40 8.28 5.27 3.34
N PHE A 41 8.49 6.31 2.53
CA PHE A 41 7.54 7.42 2.39
C PHE A 41 6.19 6.96 1.86
N LYS A 42 6.17 6.11 0.81
CA LYS A 42 4.92 5.59 0.25
C LYS A 42 4.12 4.78 1.29
N VAL A 43 4.79 3.90 2.02
CA VAL A 43 4.14 3.12 3.10
C VAL A 43 3.62 4.02 4.20
N PHE A 44 4.45 4.97 4.66
CA PHE A 44 4.07 5.90 5.72
C PHE A 44 2.84 6.73 5.33
N LEU A 45 2.83 7.30 4.13
CA LEU A 45 1.70 8.06 3.60
C LEU A 45 0.44 7.18 3.44
N ALA A 46 0.59 5.95 2.96
CA ALA A 46 -0.55 5.03 2.86
C ALA A 46 -1.18 4.67 4.21
N LEU A 47 -0.36 4.57 5.26
CA LEU A 47 -0.87 4.36 6.61
C LEU A 47 -1.54 5.62 7.15
N LEU A 48 -0.99 6.82 6.91
CA LEU A 48 -1.63 8.10 7.25
C LEU A 48 -3.00 8.26 6.55
N ASP A 49 -3.05 7.97 5.25
CA ASP A 49 -4.25 8.03 4.42
C ASP A 49 -5.26 6.89 4.69
N ALA A 50 -4.96 5.95 5.60
CA ALA A 50 -5.98 5.02 6.11
C ALA A 50 -6.91 5.68 7.16
N GLY A 51 -6.57 6.88 7.65
CA GLY A 51 -7.37 7.68 8.60
C GLY A 51 -8.54 8.55 8.09
N PRO A 52 -8.67 8.98 6.82
CA PRO A 52 -9.65 9.97 6.35
C PRO A 52 -11.14 9.57 6.39
N GLN A 53 -11.49 8.33 6.75
CA GLN A 53 -12.91 7.97 6.98
C GLN A 53 -13.44 8.49 8.33
N LEU A 54 -12.62 9.14 9.15
CA LEU A 54 -13.05 9.72 10.42
C LEU A 54 -12.80 11.24 10.42
N ALA A 55 -13.89 11.99 10.24
CA ALA A 55 -13.95 13.41 10.56
C ALA A 55 -13.44 13.64 11.99
N GLY A 56 -12.40 14.46 12.15
CA GLY A 56 -11.84 14.81 13.47
C GLY A 56 -10.32 14.65 13.64
N PHE A 57 -9.56 14.40 12.56
CA PHE A 57 -8.10 14.36 12.63
C PHE A 57 -7.52 15.76 12.96
N LYS A 58 -7.30 16.03 14.25
CA LYS A 58 -6.27 16.96 14.68
C LYS A 58 -4.94 16.23 14.45
N GLY A 59 -4.30 16.53 13.33
CA GLY A 59 -3.11 15.83 12.86
C GLY A 59 -1.89 16.02 13.76
N ASP A 60 -1.73 15.16 14.75
CA ASP A 60 -0.46 14.98 15.45
C ASP A 60 0.10 13.57 15.23
N LEU A 61 1.40 13.52 14.91
CA LEU A 61 2.15 12.28 14.69
C LEU A 61 2.03 11.29 15.87
N PRO A 62 1.98 11.73 17.15
CA PRO A 62 1.79 10.83 18.29
C PRO A 62 0.43 10.10 18.30
N GLY A 63 -0.68 10.78 18.00
CA GLY A 63 -2.01 10.15 17.97
C GLY A 63 -2.20 9.16 16.83
N PHE A 64 -1.43 9.32 15.75
CA PHE A 64 -1.32 8.35 14.66
C PHE A 64 -0.50 7.11 15.09
N ILE A 65 0.70 7.32 15.64
CA ILE A 65 1.58 6.22 16.11
C ILE A 65 0.84 5.38 17.16
N GLY A 66 0.19 6.02 18.14
CA GLY A 66 -0.58 5.31 19.17
C GLY A 66 -1.71 4.45 18.59
N ARG A 67 -2.39 4.91 17.54
CA ARG A 67 -3.44 4.13 16.86
C ARG A 67 -2.89 3.02 15.97
N ALA A 68 -1.80 3.28 15.25
CA ALA A 68 -1.12 2.26 14.45
C ALA A 68 -0.63 1.10 15.33
N LEU A 69 -0.18 1.41 16.55
CA LEU A 69 0.18 0.41 17.56
C LEU A 69 -1.05 -0.25 18.21
N ALA A 70 -2.18 0.46 18.34
CA ALA A 70 -3.43 -0.06 18.90
C ALA A 70 -4.28 -0.94 17.94
N VAL A 71 -3.81 -1.22 16.71
CA VAL A 71 -4.49 -2.10 15.72
C VAL A 71 -4.61 -3.56 16.20
N GLU A 72 -4.10 -3.90 17.38
CA GLU A 72 -4.12 -5.24 18.00
C GLU A 72 -5.50 -5.94 18.07
N LYS A 73 -6.62 -5.23 17.90
CA LYS A 73 -7.99 -5.81 17.99
C LYS A 73 -8.60 -6.33 16.69
N ARG A 74 -7.99 -6.14 15.52
CA ARG A 74 -8.43 -6.81 14.26
C ARG A 74 -7.39 -7.84 13.85
N ARG A 75 -7.83 -8.94 13.22
CA ARG A 75 -6.93 -9.97 12.64
C ARG A 75 -5.77 -9.28 11.92
N LYS A 76 -4.54 -9.68 12.25
CA LYS A 76 -3.32 -8.98 11.79
C LYS A 76 -3.33 -8.88 10.26
N PRO A 77 -3.05 -7.70 9.69
CA PRO A 77 -2.96 -7.57 8.23
C PRO A 77 -1.90 -8.50 7.66
N VAL A 78 -2.23 -9.16 6.56
CA VAL A 78 -1.30 -10.01 5.81
C VAL A 78 -0.64 -9.16 4.73
N PHE A 79 0.70 -9.11 4.74
CA PHE A 79 1.47 -8.27 3.84
C PHE A 79 1.90 -9.03 2.59
N ILE A 80 1.47 -8.54 1.43
CA ILE A 80 1.90 -9.04 0.12
C ILE A 80 2.80 -7.98 -0.51
N ARG A 81 4.06 -8.34 -0.78
CA ARG A 81 5.13 -7.37 -1.08
C ARG A 81 5.99 -7.80 -2.26
N HIS A 82 6.36 -6.83 -3.11
CA HIS A 82 7.39 -6.97 -4.15
C HIS A 82 7.10 -8.09 -5.16
N VAL A 83 5.88 -8.09 -5.73
CA VAL A 83 5.42 -9.10 -6.67
C VAL A 83 5.28 -8.50 -8.07
N GLY A 84 5.81 -9.17 -9.10
CA GLY A 84 5.67 -8.70 -10.49
C GLY A 84 4.22 -8.68 -10.96
N ARG A 85 3.53 -9.83 -10.88
CA ARG A 85 2.11 -9.97 -11.22
C ARG A 85 1.40 -10.85 -10.20
N LEU A 86 0.24 -10.41 -9.73
CA LEU A 86 -0.60 -11.10 -8.75
C LEU A 86 -2.04 -11.17 -9.27
N VAL A 87 -2.62 -12.37 -9.29
CA VAL A 87 -4.04 -12.58 -9.57
C VAL A 87 -4.69 -13.06 -8.28
N LEU A 88 -5.81 -12.43 -7.89
CA LEU A 88 -6.56 -12.78 -6.68
C LEU A 88 -7.97 -13.20 -7.07
N SER A 89 -8.31 -14.41 -6.66
CA SER A 89 -9.66 -14.96 -6.69
C SER A 89 -10.38 -14.78 -5.35
N ARG A 90 -11.68 -15.06 -5.32
CA ARG A 90 -12.44 -15.20 -4.08
C ARG A 90 -11.80 -16.19 -3.12
N GLU A 91 -11.39 -17.36 -3.63
CA GLU A 91 -10.82 -18.42 -2.81
C GLU A 91 -9.54 -17.96 -2.11
N ASP A 92 -8.70 -17.19 -2.82
CA ASP A 92 -7.48 -16.60 -2.25
C ASP A 92 -7.82 -15.63 -1.10
N LEU A 93 -8.79 -14.73 -1.31
CA LEU A 93 -9.20 -13.74 -0.31
C LEU A 93 -9.86 -14.37 0.92
N GLU A 94 -10.65 -15.43 0.72
CA GLU A 94 -11.35 -16.14 1.79
C GLU A 94 -10.37 -16.94 2.67
N LYS A 95 -9.33 -17.55 2.07
CA LYS A 95 -8.28 -18.31 2.79
C LYS A 95 -7.39 -17.45 3.67
N VAL A 96 -7.25 -16.16 3.36
CA VAL A 96 -6.38 -15.26 4.13
C VAL A 96 -7.01 -14.95 5.49
N ASP A 97 -6.24 -15.19 6.56
CA ASP A 97 -6.63 -14.84 7.93
C ASP A 97 -6.33 -13.37 8.22
N GLY A 98 -7.29 -12.50 7.88
CA GLY A 98 -7.19 -11.05 8.05
C GLY A 98 -7.43 -10.30 6.74
N SER A 99 -6.92 -9.06 6.67
CA SER A 99 -7.00 -8.22 5.48
C SER A 99 -5.62 -8.01 4.84
N LEU A 100 -5.59 -7.87 3.52
CA LEU A 100 -4.39 -7.75 2.72
C LEU A 100 -3.88 -6.31 2.67
N PHE A 101 -2.63 -6.14 3.05
CA PHE A 101 -1.85 -4.94 2.74
C PHE A 101 -0.93 -5.28 1.55
N ILE A 102 -1.28 -4.76 0.38
CA ILE A 102 -0.60 -5.07 -0.89
C ILE A 102 0.34 -3.91 -1.22
N PHE A 103 1.62 -4.19 -1.41
CA PHE A 103 2.65 -3.16 -1.63
C PHE A 103 3.68 -3.54 -2.69
N GLY A 104 3.95 -2.63 -3.63
CA GLY A 104 5.01 -2.81 -4.62
C GLY A 104 4.67 -3.95 -5.59
N VAL A 105 3.49 -3.91 -6.20
CA VAL A 105 3.02 -4.94 -7.14
C VAL A 105 2.97 -4.38 -8.56
N GLY A 106 3.61 -5.04 -9.53
CA GLY A 106 3.62 -4.56 -10.93
C GLY A 106 2.22 -4.56 -11.55
N GLU A 107 1.56 -5.71 -11.56
CA GLU A 107 0.18 -5.89 -12.03
C GLU A 107 -0.64 -6.68 -10.99
N LEU A 108 -1.74 -6.10 -10.51
CA LEU A 108 -2.69 -6.73 -9.60
C LEU A 108 -4.01 -6.97 -10.34
N VAL A 109 -4.46 -8.21 -10.42
CA VAL A 109 -5.71 -8.59 -11.10
C VAL A 109 -6.68 -9.15 -10.07
N PHE A 110 -7.88 -8.56 -9.98
CA PHE A 110 -9.02 -9.19 -9.32
C PHE A 110 -9.80 -9.95 -10.38
N ASP A 111 -9.93 -11.26 -10.21
CA ASP A 111 -10.70 -12.08 -11.15
C ASP A 111 -12.22 -11.83 -10.98
N PRO A 112 -13.06 -12.30 -11.93
CA PRO A 112 -14.51 -12.08 -11.88
C PRO A 112 -15.25 -12.64 -10.67
N SER A 113 -14.61 -13.47 -9.85
CA SER A 113 -15.24 -14.08 -8.67
C SER A 113 -15.26 -13.15 -7.44
N VAL A 114 -14.48 -12.05 -7.48
CA VAL A 114 -14.32 -11.11 -6.36
C VAL A 114 -15.36 -10.00 -6.46
N ASP A 115 -16.35 -10.01 -5.56
CA ASP A 115 -17.31 -8.91 -5.47
C ASP A 115 -16.79 -7.75 -4.60
N THR A 116 -17.42 -6.58 -4.74
CA THR A 116 -17.06 -5.36 -3.99
C THR A 116 -17.08 -5.56 -2.47
N LYS A 117 -18.00 -6.36 -1.95
CA LYS A 117 -18.12 -6.59 -0.49
C LYS A 117 -16.92 -7.38 0.02
N LEU A 118 -16.54 -8.45 -0.68
CA LEU A 118 -15.36 -9.25 -0.35
C LEU A 118 -14.09 -8.41 -0.46
N PHE A 119 -13.98 -7.58 -1.51
CA PHE A 119 -12.87 -6.64 -1.66
C PHE A 119 -12.78 -5.68 -0.47
N GLU A 120 -13.88 -5.04 -0.07
CA GLU A 120 -13.90 -4.09 1.03
C GLU A 120 -13.57 -4.74 2.38
N GLU A 121 -13.95 -5.98 2.59
CA GLU A 121 -13.62 -6.73 3.80
C GLU A 121 -12.14 -7.16 3.82
N LYS A 122 -11.67 -7.72 2.71
CA LYS A 122 -10.39 -8.44 2.66
C LYS A 122 -9.22 -7.62 2.18
N VAL A 123 -9.42 -6.50 1.49
CA VAL A 123 -8.33 -5.63 1.04
C VAL A 123 -8.25 -4.45 1.99
N LEU A 124 -7.13 -4.33 2.72
CA LEU A 124 -6.87 -3.19 3.58
C LEU A 124 -6.40 -1.99 2.76
N ARG A 125 -5.32 -2.18 2.00
CA ARG A 125 -4.70 -1.15 1.16
C ARG A 125 -3.94 -1.76 -0.02
N ILE A 126 -3.92 -1.02 -1.13
CA ILE A 126 -3.08 -1.28 -2.30
C ILE A 126 -2.16 -0.07 -2.46
N VAL A 127 -0.85 -0.29 -2.45
CA VAL A 127 0.13 0.80 -2.42
C VAL A 127 1.25 0.50 -3.41
N ASP A 128 1.65 1.50 -4.20
CA ASP A 128 2.73 1.34 -5.19
C ASP A 128 2.44 0.19 -6.17
N CYS A 129 1.35 0.33 -6.94
CA CYS A 129 0.94 -0.68 -7.91
C CYS A 129 1.00 -0.12 -9.33
N GLY A 130 1.71 -0.80 -10.24
CA GLY A 130 1.84 -0.34 -11.62
C GLY A 130 0.48 -0.30 -12.33
N LYS A 131 -0.24 -1.42 -12.26
CA LYS A 131 -1.54 -1.60 -12.91
C LYS A 131 -2.48 -2.43 -12.03
N VAL A 132 -3.69 -1.93 -11.82
CA VAL A 132 -4.78 -2.68 -11.17
C VAL A 132 -5.82 -3.04 -12.23
N VAL A 133 -6.08 -4.33 -12.43
CA VAL A 133 -7.08 -4.86 -13.35
C VAL A 133 -8.30 -5.31 -12.57
N ILE A 134 -9.45 -4.75 -12.91
CA ILE A 134 -10.77 -5.04 -12.32
C ILE A 134 -11.74 -5.51 -13.40
N HIS A 135 -12.79 -6.21 -13.00
CA HIS A 135 -13.94 -6.55 -13.87
C HIS A 135 -15.13 -5.63 -13.54
N ARG A 136 -16.13 -5.58 -14.43
CA ARG A 136 -17.34 -4.74 -14.30
C ARG A 136 -18.14 -4.95 -13.00
N GLY A 137 -18.00 -6.10 -12.38
CA GLY A 137 -18.69 -6.45 -11.12
C GLY A 137 -18.01 -5.89 -9.87
N LEU A 138 -16.82 -5.30 -9.99
CA LEU A 138 -16.05 -4.75 -8.90
C LEU A 138 -16.05 -3.22 -8.99
N ASP A 139 -16.53 -2.56 -7.94
CA ASP A 139 -16.66 -1.09 -7.91
C ASP A 139 -15.28 -0.41 -7.98
N LYS A 140 -15.07 0.31 -9.08
CA LYS A 140 -13.85 1.07 -9.36
C LYS A 140 -13.54 2.10 -8.27
N LEU A 141 -14.55 2.81 -7.75
CA LEU A 141 -14.37 3.80 -6.69
C LEU A 141 -14.05 3.13 -5.36
N ALA A 142 -14.64 1.98 -5.06
CA ALA A 142 -14.27 1.19 -3.88
C ALA A 142 -12.79 0.79 -3.94
N VAL A 143 -12.32 0.31 -5.10
CA VAL A 143 -10.91 -0.05 -5.32
C VAL A 143 -9.98 1.16 -5.18
N LEU A 144 -10.32 2.28 -5.83
CA LEU A 144 -9.53 3.52 -5.75
C LEU A 144 -9.49 4.10 -4.34
N SER A 145 -10.58 4.01 -3.57
CA SER A 145 -10.62 4.48 -2.18
C SER A 145 -9.60 3.78 -1.28
N LYS A 146 -9.22 2.55 -1.64
CA LYS A 146 -8.22 1.72 -0.95
C LYS A 146 -6.84 1.74 -1.59
N SER A 147 -6.65 2.50 -2.67
CA SER A 147 -5.42 2.50 -3.46
C SER A 147 -4.62 3.81 -3.31
N LEU A 148 -3.29 3.72 -3.31
CA LEU A 148 -2.39 4.88 -3.31
C LEU A 148 -1.16 4.62 -4.19
N PHE A 149 -0.69 5.63 -4.92
CA PHE A 149 0.42 5.51 -5.87
C PHE A 149 0.20 4.40 -6.91
N ILE A 150 -0.98 4.38 -7.52
CA ILE A 150 -1.26 3.47 -8.64
C ILE A 150 -0.94 4.15 -9.98
N GLY A 151 -0.36 3.39 -10.92
CA GLY A 151 -0.05 3.90 -12.26
C GLY A 151 -1.29 3.94 -13.16
N GLU A 152 -2.05 2.85 -13.18
CA GLU A 152 -3.24 2.70 -14.02
C GLU A 152 -4.27 1.78 -13.35
N ILE A 153 -5.56 2.06 -13.56
CA ILE A 153 -6.65 1.10 -13.31
C ILE A 153 -7.31 0.75 -14.64
N GLN A 154 -7.35 -0.54 -14.97
CA GLN A 154 -7.96 -1.05 -16.19
C GLN A 154 -9.18 -1.89 -15.85
N GLU A 155 -10.31 -1.57 -16.48
CA GLU A 155 -11.52 -2.37 -16.39
C GLU A 155 -11.61 -3.29 -17.62
N VAL A 156 -11.68 -4.61 -17.39
CA VAL A 156 -11.90 -5.61 -18.43
C VAL A 156 -13.37 -6.02 -18.50
N LEU A 157 -13.83 -6.31 -19.71
CA LEU A 157 -15.21 -6.66 -20.03
C LEU A 157 -15.61 -8.04 -19.51
#